data_AF-A0AA38GBJ2-F1
#
_entry.id   AF-A0AA38GBJ2-F1
#
_cell.length_a   1.000
_cell.length_b   1.000
_cell.length_c   1.000
_cell.angle_alpha   90.00
_cell.angle_beta   90.00
_cell.angle_gamma   90.00
#
_symmetry.space_group_name_H-M   'P 1'
#
loop_
_entity.id
_entity.type
_entity.pdbx_description
1 polymer ?
#
loop_
_entity_poly.entity_id
_entity_poly.type
_entity_poly.pdbx_seq_one_letter_code
_entity_poly.pdbx_strand_id
1 'polypeptide(L)' 'MGSGPISWGSKKQNFVSHSSTEAEYRAAGEAVCEAIWLRRILEGIGLPQQKSTPVYVDNEGVLKLVRNP' A
#
# COMPACT_ATOMS: atom_id res chain seq x y z
N MET A 1 -6.19 22.28 -2.17
CA MET A 1 -6.80 21.14 -1.46
C MET A 1 -7.35 20.18 -2.49
N GLY A 2 -6.93 18.91 -2.43
CA GLY A 2 -7.58 17.71 -2.97
C GLY A 2 -8.25 17.78 -4.35
N SER A 3 -7.47 17.65 -5.44
CA SER A 3 -8.01 17.48 -6.80
C SER A 3 -7.88 16.03 -7.32
N GLY A 4 -7.73 15.05 -6.43
CA GLY A 4 -7.51 13.65 -6.79
C GLY A 4 -8.37 12.68 -5.99
N PRO A 5 -8.65 11.48 -6.53
CA PRO A 5 -9.41 10.45 -5.84
C PRO A 5 -8.66 9.97 -4.59
N ILE A 6 -9.37 9.85 -3.48
CA ILE A 6 -8.86 9.28 -2.22
C ILE A 6 -9.52 7.91 -2.04
N SER A 7 -8.69 6.87 -1.91
CA SER A 7 -9.13 5.53 -1.52
C SER A 7 -8.65 5.25 -0.10
N TRP A 8 -9.51 4.69 0.74
CA TRP A 8 -9.18 4.26 2.09
C TRP A 8 -9.88 2.94 2.40
N GLY A 9 -9.15 2.03 3.04
CA GLY A 9 -9.66 0.75 3.51
C GLY A 9 -9.08 0.44 4.88
N SER A 10 -9.91 -0.14 5.76
CA SER A 10 -9.46 -0.75 7.01
C SER A 10 -9.91 -2.20 7.02
N LYS A 11 -8.95 -3.11 7.09
CA LYS A 11 -9.19 -4.54 7.07
C LYS A 11 -8.60 -5.17 8.31
N LYS A 12 -9.41 -5.93 9.04
CA LYS A 12 -8.92 -6.76 10.14
C LYS A 12 -8.10 -7.90 9.53
N GLN A 13 -6.84 -8.02 9.95
CA GLN A 13 -5.98 -9.10 9.45
C GLN A 13 -6.58 -10.46 9.84
N ASN A 14 -6.72 -11.34 8.87
CA ASN A 14 -7.26 -12.69 9.08
C ASN A 14 -6.29 -13.60 9.87
N PHE A 15 -5.03 -13.19 9.99
CA PHE A 15 -3.99 -13.94 10.66
C PHE A 15 -3.52 -13.18 11.91
N VAL A 16 -3.17 -13.94 12.94
CA VAL A 16 -2.53 -13.40 14.14
C VAL A 16 -1.09 -13.07 13.78
N SER A 17 -0.77 -11.79 13.77
CA SER A 17 0.61 -11.31 13.61
C SER A 17 1.36 -11.49 14.93
N HIS A 18 2.57 -12.04 14.89
CA HIS A 18 3.37 -12.27 16.10
C HIS A 18 4.12 -11.00 16.55
N SER A 19 4.12 -9.94 15.73
CA SER A 19 4.65 -8.61 16.05
C SER A 19 3.89 -7.51 15.30
N SER A 20 4.00 -6.26 15.77
CA SER A 20 3.49 -5.08 15.05
C SER A 20 4.19 -4.90 13.70
N THR A 21 5.50 -5.16 13.63
CA THR A 21 6.27 -5.11 12.38
C THR A 21 5.72 -6.07 11.32
N GLU A 22 5.37 -7.29 11.70
CA GLU A 22 4.77 -8.26 10.78
C GLU A 22 3.37 -7.83 10.33
N ALA A 23 2.55 -7.33 11.27
CA ALA A 23 1.24 -6.80 10.94
C ALA A 23 1.36 -5.66 9.92
N GLU A 24 2.23 -4.70 10.15
CA GLU A 24 2.38 -3.56 9.27
C GLU A 24 3.05 -3.91 7.94
N TYR A 25 3.98 -4.86 7.90
CA TYR A 25 4.53 -5.37 6.64
C TYR A 25 3.43 -5.97 5.76
N ARG A 26 2.50 -6.74 6.35
CA ARG A 26 1.34 -7.28 5.62
C ARG A 26 0.40 -6.17 5.16
N ALA A 27 0.10 -5.20 6.02
CA ALA A 27 -0.75 -4.06 5.67
C ALA A 27 -0.15 -3.24 4.52
N ALA A 28 1.17 -3.02 4.53
CA ALA A 28 1.90 -2.37 3.44
C ALA A 28 1.79 -3.18 2.13
N GLY A 29 1.90 -4.51 2.20
CA GLY A 29 1.68 -5.39 1.06
C GLY A 29 0.26 -5.31 0.48
N GLU A 30 -0.77 -5.29 1.33
CA GLU A 30 -2.16 -5.10 0.90
C GLU A 30 -2.35 -3.72 0.23
N ALA A 31 -1.81 -2.65 0.82
CA ALA A 31 -1.87 -1.30 0.25
C ALA A 31 -1.17 -1.20 -1.12
N VAL A 32 -0.04 -1.88 -1.32
CA VAL A 32 0.65 -1.97 -2.61
C VAL A 32 -0.22 -2.69 -3.65
N CYS A 33 -0.84 -3.82 -3.27
CA CYS A 33 -1.76 -4.55 -4.16
C CYS A 33 -2.94 -3.68 -4.59
N GLU A 34 -3.56 -2.96 -3.65
CA GLU A 34 -4.64 -2.01 -3.95
C GLU A 34 -4.17 -0.87 -4.87
N ALA A 35 -2.98 -0.30 -4.62
CA ALA A 35 -2.41 0.73 -5.48
C ALA A 35 -2.18 0.23 -6.91
N ILE A 36 -1.67 -0.99 -7.08
CA ILE A 36 -1.50 -1.62 -8.41
C ILE A 36 -2.86 -1.82 -9.08
N TRP A 37 -3.86 -2.32 -8.34
CA TRP A 37 -5.21 -2.52 -8.87
C TRP A 37 -5.85 -1.20 -9.33
N LEU A 38 -5.76 -0.14 -8.52
CA LEU A 38 -6.23 1.20 -8.87
C LEU A 38 -5.52 1.74 -10.12
N ARG A 39 -4.20 1.56 -10.23
CA ARG A 39 -3.44 1.97 -11.43
C ARG A 39 -3.95 1.29 -12.70
N ARG A 40 -4.26 -0.01 -12.64
CA ARG A 40 -4.82 -0.76 -13.77
C ARG A 40 -6.20 -0.24 -14.17
N ILE A 41 -7.05 0.12 -13.20
CA ILE A 41 -8.34 0.74 -13.47
C ILE A 41 -8.16 2.09 -14.15
N LEU A 42 -7.28 2.93 -13.60
CA LEU A 42 -6.99 4.25 -14.14
C LEU A 42 -6.44 4.17 -15.57
N GLU A 43 -5.56 3.20 -15.84
CA GLU A 43 -5.09 2.89 -17.20
C GLU A 43 -6.23 2.50 -18.14
N GLY A 44 -7.17 1.65 -17.68
CA GLY A 44 -8.33 1.25 -18.46
C GLY A 44 -9.29 2.39 -18.82
N ILE A 45 -9.32 3.48 -18.06
CA ILE A 45 -10.11 4.69 -18.35
C ILE A 45 -9.30 5.82 -19.02
N GLY A 46 -8.09 5.52 -19.50
CA GLY A 46 -7.26 6.48 -20.22
C GLY A 46 -6.48 7.46 -19.34
N LEU A 47 -6.31 7.17 -18.04
CA LEU A 47 -5.55 7.96 -17.07
C LEU A 47 -4.30 7.20 -16.57
N PRO A 48 -3.33 6.86 -17.45
CA PRO A 48 -2.17 6.08 -17.06
C PRO A 48 -1.30 6.83 -16.05
N GLN A 49 -0.97 6.16 -14.95
CA GLN A 49 -0.09 6.73 -13.94
C GLN A 49 1.37 6.54 -14.36
N GLN A 50 2.05 7.60 -14.81
CA GLN A 50 3.42 7.45 -15.35
C GLN A 50 4.51 7.35 -14.28
N LYS A 51 4.29 7.92 -13.09
CA LYS A 51 5.27 7.91 -11.99
C LYS A 51 5.03 6.72 -11.07
N SER A 52 6.07 6.33 -10.34
CA SER A 52 5.95 5.38 -9.24
C SER A 52 5.00 5.91 -8.17
N THR A 53 4.26 5.01 -7.51
CA THR A 53 3.34 5.38 -6.42
C THR A 53 4.08 5.25 -5.10
N PRO A 54 4.39 6.36 -4.40
CA PRO A 54 5.05 6.29 -3.11
C PRO A 54 4.10 5.67 -2.08
N VAL A 55 4.58 4.68 -1.36
CA VAL A 55 3.88 4.05 -0.23
C VAL A 55 4.61 4.47 1.04
N TYR A 56 3.86 5.03 1.98
CA TYR A 56 4.37 5.48 3.27
C TYR A 56 3.91 4.48 4.35
N VAL A 57 4.85 4.09 5.20
CA VAL A 57 4.62 3.21 6.36
C VAL A 57 5.25 3.91 7.56
N ASP A 58 4.54 3.97 8.68
CA ASP A 58 4.97 4.64 9.91
C ASP A 58 5.91 3.80 10.78
N ASN A 59 6.00 2.48 10.54
CA ASN A 59 6.92 1.60 11.25
C ASN A 59 8.28 1.43 10.55
N GLU A 60 9.30 1.96 11.22
CA GLU A 60 10.72 1.85 10.86
C GLU A 60 11.22 0.39 10.73
N GLY A 61 10.63 -0.54 11.48
CA GLY A 61 10.94 -1.97 11.36
C GLY A 61 10.54 -2.54 10.00
N VAL A 62 9.40 -2.10 9.47
CA VAL A 62 8.94 -2.48 8.12
C VAL A 62 9.84 -1.85 7.07
N LEU A 63 10.21 -0.58 7.22
CA LEU A 63 11.14 0.10 6.30
C LEU A 63 12.50 -0.61 6.21
N LYS A 64 13.01 -1.13 7.33
CA LYS A 64 14.26 -1.92 7.36
C LYS A 64 14.10 -3.27 6.67
N LEU A 65 12.98 -3.98 6.89
CA LEU A 65 12.68 -5.25 6.22
C LEU A 65 12.53 -5.09 4.71
N VAL A 66 11.82 -4.06 4.25
CA VAL A 66 11.60 -3.81 2.81
C VAL A 66 12.89 -3.41 2.10
N ARG A 67 13.83 -2.76 2.80
CA ARG A 67 15.13 -2.34 2.24
C ARG A 67 16.20 -3.44 2.26
N ASN A 68 15.98 -4.54 2.98
CA ASN A 68 16.92 -5.65 3.10
C ASN A 68 16.19 -7.00 2.91
N PRO A 69 15.93 -7.42 1.66
CA PRO A 69 15.20 -8.64 1.34
C PRO A 69 15.91 -9.92 1.80
#